data_AF-A0A419FGJ0-F1
#
_entry.id   AF-A0A419FGJ0-F1
#
_cell.length_a   1.000
_cell.length_b   1.000
_cell.length_c   1.000
_cell.angle_alpha   90.00
_cell.angle_beta   90.00
_cell.angle_gamma   90.00
#
_symmetry.space_group_name_H-M   'P 1'
#
loop_
_entity.id
_entity.type
_entity.pdbx_description
1 polymer ?
#
loop_
_entity_poly.entity_id
_entity_poly.type
_entity_poly.pdbx_seq_one_letter_code
_entity_poly.pdbx_strand_id
1 'polypeptide(L)'
;MIAVDDRPGGAVPLLEHLTLVVYPFHSFVALNEFQGAVRALRGVTNTRVRRFYRGTLHLAVDYEDIIPLAERLQDLRGFRWQMVSENRQEIEMLLEDTGALMAAEGDG
;
A
#
# COMPACT_ATOMS: atom_id res chain seq x y z
N MET A 1 24.06 -20.21 -39.79
CA MET A 1 22.75 -20.65 -39.30
C MET A 1 22.39 -19.74 -38.13
N ILE A 2 21.67 -18.65 -38.41
CA ILE A 2 21.26 -17.66 -37.39
C ILE A 2 19.78 -17.92 -37.13
N ALA A 3 19.46 -18.44 -35.95
CA ALA A 3 18.08 -18.57 -35.50
C ALA A 3 17.70 -17.26 -34.78
N VAL A 4 16.93 -16.46 -35.49
CA VAL A 4 16.18 -15.30 -35.03
C VAL A 4 15.04 -15.77 -34.13
N ASP A 5 15.03 -15.34 -32.87
CA ASP A 5 13.84 -14.84 -32.16
C ASP A 5 14.34 -13.86 -31.08
N ASP A 6 14.90 -12.75 -31.54
CA ASP A 6 15.16 -11.55 -30.76
C ASP A 6 13.86 -10.72 -30.80
N ARG A 7 12.93 -11.00 -29.88
CA ARG A 7 11.80 -10.12 -29.63
C ARG A 7 12.06 -9.39 -28.31
N PRO A 8 12.62 -8.17 -28.32
CA PRO A 8 12.67 -7.31 -27.15
C PRO A 8 11.27 -6.73 -26.92
N GLY A 9 10.35 -7.56 -26.45
CA GLY A 9 8.94 -7.23 -26.26
C GLY A 9 8.36 -7.87 -25.00
N GLY A 10 9.20 -8.15 -24.00
CA GLY A 10 8.68 -8.43 -22.66
C GLY A 10 7.88 -7.21 -22.23
N ALA A 11 6.59 -7.37 -21.97
CA ALA A 11 5.75 -6.31 -21.45
C ALA A 11 6.46 -5.69 -20.24
N VAL A 12 7.01 -4.49 -20.41
CA VAL A 12 7.59 -3.75 -19.29
C VAL A 12 6.42 -3.46 -18.37
N PRO A 13 6.42 -3.97 -17.11
CA PRO A 13 5.40 -3.57 -16.17
C PRO A 13 5.54 -2.06 -16.01
N LEU A 14 4.48 -1.33 -16.38
CA LEU A 14 4.36 0.08 -16.08
C LEU A 14 4.29 0.15 -14.56
N LEU A 15 5.38 0.61 -13.94
CA LEU A 15 5.45 0.83 -12.51
C LEU A 15 5.01 2.27 -12.24
N GLU A 16 3.94 2.41 -11.49
CA GLU A 16 3.48 3.70 -10.98
C GLU A 16 3.97 3.92 -9.56
N HIS A 17 4.13 5.21 -9.21
CA HIS A 17 4.53 5.66 -7.89
C HIS A 17 3.47 6.57 -7.31
N LEU A 18 2.95 6.21 -6.14
CA LEU A 18 1.90 6.96 -5.45
C LEU A 18 2.22 7.16 -3.98
N THR A 19 1.79 8.29 -3.42
CA THR A 19 1.90 8.58 -1.98
C THR A 19 0.60 8.24 -1.28
N LEU A 20 0.67 7.35 -0.30
CA LEU A 20 -0.41 7.02 0.61
C LEU A 20 -0.28 7.85 1.89
N VAL A 21 -1.27 8.69 2.16
CA VAL A 21 -1.38 9.49 3.38
C VAL A 21 -2.44 8.86 4.26
N VAL A 22 -2.04 8.33 5.42
CA VAL A 22 -2.91 7.50 6.24
C VAL A 22 -2.85 7.96 7.69
N TYR A 23 -4.01 8.18 8.32
CA TYR A 23 -4.13 8.66 9.70
C TYR A 23 -5.49 8.25 10.30
N PRO A 24 -5.66 8.25 11.63
CA PRO A 24 -4.64 8.39 12.65
C PRO A 24 -3.98 7.04 12.99
N PHE A 25 -2.67 7.05 13.19
CA PHE A 25 -1.93 5.96 13.82
C PHE A 25 -1.62 6.29 15.29
N HIS A 26 -1.95 5.36 16.17
CA HIS A 26 -1.73 5.47 17.61
C HIS A 26 -0.39 4.88 18.08
N SER A 27 0.30 4.13 17.22
CA SER A 27 1.56 3.46 17.57
C SER A 27 2.39 3.11 16.32
N PHE A 28 3.71 3.00 16.49
CA PHE A 28 4.62 2.52 15.44
C PHE A 28 4.35 1.06 15.04
N VAL A 29 3.80 0.26 15.95
CA VAL A 29 3.40 -1.14 15.66
C VAL A 29 2.32 -1.16 14.58
N ALA A 30 1.22 -0.43 14.78
CA ALA A 30 0.13 -0.30 13.81
C ALA A 30 0.61 0.21 12.44
N LEU A 31 1.59 1.13 12.41
CA LEU A 31 2.22 1.58 11.17
C LEU A 31 2.97 0.46 10.45
N ASN A 32 3.76 -0.33 11.17
CA ASN A 32 4.50 -1.45 10.57
C ASN A 32 3.56 -2.54 10.06
N GLU A 33 2.50 -2.85 10.82
CA GLU A 33 1.45 -3.77 10.39
C GLU A 33 0.75 -3.27 9.13
N PHE A 34 0.39 -1.98 9.08
CA PHE A 34 -0.22 -1.37 7.91
C PHE A 34 0.71 -1.38 6.70
N GLN A 35 1.98 -1.00 6.87
CA GLN A 35 2.98 -1.10 5.80
C GLN A 35 3.13 -2.54 5.30
N GLY A 36 3.13 -3.52 6.22
CA GLY A 36 3.15 -4.94 5.90
C GLY A 36 1.93 -5.38 5.09
N ALA A 37 0.73 -4.95 5.50
CA ALA A 37 -0.52 -5.23 4.80
C ALA A 37 -0.53 -4.63 3.39
N VAL A 38 -0.12 -3.37 3.23
CA VAL A 38 0.00 -2.73 1.89
C VAL A 38 1.01 -3.46 1.02
N ARG A 39 2.16 -3.86 1.57
CA ARG A 39 3.17 -4.62 0.84
C ARG A 39 2.69 -6.01 0.42
N ALA A 40 1.75 -6.60 1.17
CA ALA A 40 1.15 -7.89 0.84
C ALA A 40 0.08 -7.80 -0.26
N LEU A 41 -0.36 -6.59 -0.64
CA LEU A 41 -1.33 -6.41 -1.72
C LEU A 41 -0.76 -6.84 -3.06
N ARG A 42 -1.61 -7.47 -3.87
CA ARG A 42 -1.23 -7.96 -5.19
C ARG A 42 -0.81 -6.80 -6.09
N GLY A 43 0.40 -6.88 -6.62
CA GLY A 43 0.95 -5.91 -7.57
C GLY A 43 1.61 -4.70 -6.91
N VAL A 44 1.67 -4.64 -5.59
CA VAL A 44 2.59 -3.74 -4.89
C VAL A 44 3.99 -4.33 -4.99
N THR A 45 4.90 -3.58 -5.60
CA THR A 45 6.30 -3.99 -5.79
C THR A 45 7.17 -3.54 -4.62
N ASN A 46 6.92 -2.34 -4.11
CA ASN A 46 7.72 -1.76 -3.04
C ASN A 46 6.91 -0.76 -2.21
N THR A 47 7.22 -0.67 -0.92
CA THR A 47 6.65 0.31 -0.01
C THR A 47 7.75 0.97 0.81
N ARG A 48 7.72 2.30 0.92
CA ARG A 48 8.73 3.07 1.65
C ARG A 48 8.10 4.17 2.49
N VAL A 49 8.35 4.13 3.79
CA VAL A 49 7.93 5.21 4.70
C VAL A 49 8.73 6.47 4.37
N ARG A 50 8.06 7.55 3.97
CA ARG A 50 8.69 8.85 3.70
C ARG A 50 8.69 9.73 4.92
N ARG A 51 7.57 9.76 5.65
CA ARG A 51 7.40 10.58 6.85
C ARG A 51 6.37 9.94 7.76
N PHE A 52 6.61 9.99 9.05
CA PHE A 52 5.62 9.70 10.07
C PHE A 52 5.66 10.81 11.12
N TYR A 53 4.55 11.53 11.29
CA TYR A 53 4.49 12.67 12.20
C TYR A 53 3.07 12.87 12.71
N ARG A 54 2.92 13.01 14.04
CA ARG A 54 1.63 13.25 14.72
C ARG A 54 0.53 12.24 14.35
N GLY A 55 0.90 10.97 14.16
CA GLY A 55 -0.06 9.91 13.80
C GLY A 55 -0.43 9.88 12.32
N THR A 56 0.20 10.70 11.47
CA THR A 56 0.01 10.64 10.02
C THR A 56 1.21 9.96 9.36
N LEU A 57 0.94 8.93 8.59
CA LEU A 57 1.90 8.19 7.76
C LEU A 57 1.84 8.70 6.33
N HIS A 58 3.00 9.06 5.78
CA HIS A 58 3.21 9.22 4.34
C HIS A 58 4.04 8.05 3.84
N LEU A 59 3.41 7.16 3.08
CA LEU A 59 3.98 5.96 2.52
C LEU A 59 4.11 6.11 1.01
N ALA A 60 5.32 6.02 0.47
CA ALA A 60 5.51 5.82 -0.97
C ALA A 60 5.18 4.36 -1.31
N VAL A 61 4.40 4.15 -2.35
CA VAL A 61 4.02 2.83 -2.85
C VAL A 61 4.30 2.77 -4.34
N ASP A 62 5.10 1.79 -4.73
CA ASP A 62 5.38 1.45 -6.12
C ASP A 62 4.52 0.24 -6.49
N TYR A 63 3.71 0.35 -7.55
CA TYR A 63 2.75 -0.69 -7.94
C TYR A 63 2.65 -0.87 -9.46
N GLU A 64 2.12 -2.02 -9.89
CA GLU A 64 1.87 -2.31 -11.31
C GLU A 64 0.62 -1.56 -11.84
N ASP A 65 0.76 -0.75 -12.89
CA ASP A 65 -0.26 0.16 -13.45
C ASP A 65 -1.56 -0.51 -13.95
N ILE A 66 -1.61 -1.85 -14.03
CA ILE A 66 -2.75 -2.58 -14.60
C ILE A 66 -4.05 -2.34 -13.82
N ILE A 67 -3.95 -2.13 -12.51
CA ILE A 67 -5.09 -1.90 -11.61
C ILE A 67 -4.73 -0.68 -10.73
N PRO A 68 -5.59 0.33 -10.58
CA PRO A 68 -5.29 1.48 -9.72
C PRO A 68 -5.14 1.04 -8.26
N LEU A 69 -4.26 1.72 -7.51
CA LEU A 69 -3.97 1.35 -6.13
C LEU A 69 -5.20 1.41 -5.22
N ALA A 70 -6.14 2.34 -5.47
CA ALA A 70 -7.39 2.44 -4.71
C ALA A 70 -8.22 1.15 -4.76
N GLU A 71 -8.32 0.51 -5.92
CA GLU A 71 -9.01 -0.77 -6.08
C GLU A 71 -8.28 -1.89 -5.33
N ARG A 72 -6.95 -1.83 -5.24
CA ARG A 72 -6.16 -2.80 -4.47
C ARG A 72 -6.31 -2.63 -2.97
N LEU A 73 -6.43 -1.38 -2.51
CA LEU A 73 -6.64 -1.08 -1.09
C LEU A 73 -7.95 -1.68 -0.57
N GLN A 74 -8.94 -1.94 -1.43
CA GLN A 74 -10.16 -2.66 -1.06
C GLN A 74 -9.90 -4.07 -0.52
N ASP A 75 -8.79 -4.72 -0.90
CA ASP A 75 -8.40 -6.03 -0.37
C ASP A 75 -7.55 -5.94 0.90
N LEU A 76 -7.28 -4.73 1.41
CA LEU A 76 -6.50 -4.53 2.62
C LEU A 76 -7.26 -5.09 3.83
N ARG A 77 -6.78 -6.23 4.35
CA ARG A 77 -7.33 -6.91 5.53
C ARG A 77 -6.70 -6.36 6.81
N GLY A 78 -7.43 -6.49 7.92
CA GLY A 78 -6.93 -6.14 9.25
C GLY A 78 -7.08 -4.66 9.64
N PHE A 79 -7.48 -3.79 8.71
CA PHE A 79 -7.75 -2.38 8.99
C PHE A 79 -9.09 -1.99 8.40
N ARG A 80 -9.85 -1.18 9.15
CA ARG A 80 -10.99 -0.45 8.60
C ARG A 80 -10.55 0.94 8.23
N TRP A 81 -10.89 1.35 7.03
CA TRP A 81 -10.44 2.62 6.48
C TRP A 81 -11.52 3.22 5.60
N GLN A 82 -11.46 4.54 5.47
CA GLN A 82 -12.29 5.32 4.58
C GLN A 82 -11.38 6.16 3.68
N MET A 83 -11.66 6.17 2.37
CA MET A 83 -10.98 7.10 1.47
C MET A 83 -11.48 8.51 1.72
N VAL A 84 -10.56 9.43 2.01
CA VAL A 84 -10.85 10.86 2.19
C VAL A 84 -10.67 11.60 0.89
N SER A 85 -9.58 11.31 0.18
CA SER A 85 -9.28 11.91 -1.11
C SER A 85 -8.48 10.95 -1.98
N GLU A 86 -8.67 11.04 -3.29
CA GLU A 86 -7.91 10.29 -4.29
C GLU A 86 -7.51 11.26 -5.41
N ASN A 87 -6.21 11.29 -5.72
CA ASN A 87 -5.65 11.96 -6.87
C ASN A 87 -4.60 11.06 -7.53
N ARG A 88 -4.14 11.43 -8.73
CA ARG A 88 -3.16 10.65 -9.51
C ARG A 88 -1.83 10.37 -8.80
N GLN A 89 -1.47 11.17 -7.79
CA GLN A 89 -0.18 11.06 -7.10
C GLN A 89 -0.33 10.78 -5.60
N GLU A 90 -1.54 10.88 -5.06
CA GLU A 90 -1.78 10.81 -3.63
C GLU A 90 -3.16 10.21 -3.33
N ILE A 91 -3.19 9.27 -2.38
CA ILE A 91 -4.43 8.74 -1.80
C ILE A 91 -4.40 9.06 -0.32
N GLU A 92 -5.42 9.75 0.15
CA GLU A 92 -5.62 10.07 1.55
C GLU A 92 -6.67 9.14 2.16
N MET A 93 -6.30 8.49 3.27
CA MET A 93 -7.13 7.52 3.96
C MET A 93 -7.25 7.88 5.44
N LEU A 94 -8.47 7.77 5.94
CA LEU A 94 -8.79 7.81 7.36
C LEU A 94 -8.91 6.37 7.86
N LEU A 95 -8.08 5.96 8.82
CA LEU A 95 -8.31 4.74 9.58
C LEU A 95 -9.45 5.00 10.55
N GLU A 96 -10.46 4.13 10.53
CA GLU A 96 -11.42 4.10 11.63
C GLU A 96 -10.66 3.62 12.87
N ASP A 97 -11.02 4.15 14.06
CA ASP A 97 -10.46 3.77 15.37
C ASP A 97 -10.74 2.31 15.66
N THR A 98 -10.09 1.45 14.92
CA THR A 98 -10.00 0.03 15.13
C THR A 98 -8.58 -0.11 15.59
N GLY A 99 -8.38 0.09 16.90
CA GLY A 99 -7.17 -0.31 17.59
C GLY A 99 -6.68 -1.66 17.03
N ALA A 100 -5.40 -1.96 17.02
CA ALA A 100 -4.72 -2.53 18.18
C ALA A 100 -5.43 -3.73 18.87
N LEU A 101 -6.62 -4.15 18.44
CA LEU A 101 -7.53 -5.09 19.10
C LEU A 101 -7.59 -6.48 18.42
N MET A 102 -6.91 -6.68 17.30
CA MET A 102 -6.76 -8.01 16.69
C MET A 102 -5.38 -8.64 16.95
N ALA A 103 -4.45 -7.91 17.58
CA ALA A 103 -3.14 -8.43 17.97
C ALA A 103 -3.13 -9.11 19.36
N ALA A 104 -4.26 -9.12 20.08
CA ALA A 104 -4.36 -9.65 21.45
C ALA A 104 -5.27 -10.88 21.60
N GLU A 105 -5.93 -11.36 20.54
CA GLU A 105 -6.80 -12.53 20.59
C GLU A 105 -6.14 -13.69 19.84
N GLY A 106 -5.08 -14.27 20.41
CA GLY A 106 -4.34 -15.34 19.75
C GLY A 106 -3.16 -15.95 20.51
N ASP A 107 -3.19 -16.00 21.85
CA ASP A 107 -2.40 -16.96 22.63
C ASP A 107 -3.05 -17.12 24.02
N GLY A 108 -3.71 -18.27 24.22
CA GLY A 108 -4.43 -18.63 25.45
C GLY A 108 -5.02 -20.03 25.35
#